data_AF-A0A0C2WMX8-F1
#
_entry.id   AF-A0A0C2WMX8-F1
#
_cell.length_a   1.000
_cell.length_b   1.000
_cell.length_c   1.000
_cell.angle_alpha   90.00
_cell.angle_beta   90.00
_cell.angle_gamma   90.00
#
_symmetry.space_group_name_H-M   'P 1'
#
loop_
_entity.id
_entity.type
_entity.pdbx_description
1 polymer ?
#
loop_
_entity_poly.entity_id
_entity_poly.type
_entity_poly.pdbx_seq_one_letter_code
_entity_poly.pdbx_strand_id
1 'polypeptide(L)'
;MSLTGANEGLAFLLVSQVKKIDFDYTPNYYRPTSGYTDAVTFPKVLTDKAYEYKVVVDGVDKGTRRDFSVAPDGSQKVNFLAYNAGLGIPTGSSIQVYAVDPNTGIAYYILTVS
;
A
#
# COMPACT_ATOMS: atom_id res chain seq x y z
N MET A 1 -4.14 16.79 -7.56
CA MET A 1 -3.33 17.10 -6.36
C MET A 1 -2.58 18.39 -6.64
N SER A 2 -2.67 19.41 -5.78
CA SER A 2 -1.82 20.60 -5.88
C SER A 2 -0.62 20.38 -4.96
N LEU A 3 0.60 20.46 -5.50
CA LEU A 3 1.82 20.40 -4.69
C LEU A 3 2.04 21.79 -4.10
N THR A 4 2.13 21.91 -2.78
CA THR A 4 2.46 23.17 -2.10
C THR A 4 3.57 22.93 -1.07
N GLY A 5 4.48 23.89 -0.94
CA GLY A 5 5.55 23.86 0.07
C GLY A 5 6.49 22.65 -0.08
N ALA A 6 6.67 21.90 1.01
CA ALA A 6 7.64 20.81 1.08
C ALA A 6 7.42 19.68 0.03
N ASN A 7 6.17 19.41 -0.33
CA ASN A 7 5.84 18.35 -1.28
C ASN A 7 6.30 18.68 -2.71
N GLU A 8 6.30 19.96 -3.08
CA GLU A 8 6.80 20.43 -4.39
C GLU A 8 8.31 20.22 -4.51
N GLY A 9 9.06 20.62 -3.48
CA GLY A 9 10.52 20.43 -3.44
C GLY A 9 10.92 18.95 -3.52
N LEU A 10 10.22 18.07 -2.81
CA LEU A 10 10.45 16.62 -2.88
C LEU A 10 10.17 16.04 -4.27
N ALA A 11 9.09 16.49 -4.92
CA ALA A 11 8.75 16.04 -6.28
C ALA A 11 9.86 16.41 -7.28
N PHE A 12 10.31 17.67 -7.28
CA PHE A 12 11.38 18.09 -8.19
C PHE A 12 12.73 17.46 -7.86
N LEU A 13 13.05 17.24 -6.58
CA LEU A 13 14.24 16.50 -6.19
C LEU A 13 14.20 15.06 -6.75
N LEU A 14 13.09 14.36 -6.56
CA LEU A 14 12.91 13.00 -7.08
C LEU A 14 13.04 12.97 -8.61
N VAL A 15 12.32 13.83 -9.34
CA VAL A 15 12.36 13.90 -10.80
C VAL A 15 13.77 14.26 -11.31
N SER A 16 14.53 15.07 -10.59
CA SER A 16 15.93 15.37 -10.95
C SER A 16 16.83 14.13 -10.97
N GLN A 17 16.54 13.15 -10.10
CA GLN A 17 17.30 11.92 -9.94
C GLN A 17 16.83 10.80 -10.88
N VAL A 18 15.52 10.54 -10.96
CA VAL A 18 14.98 9.38 -11.69
C VAL A 18 14.43 9.72 -13.08
N LYS A 19 14.33 11.01 -13.41
CA LYS A 19 13.84 11.59 -14.68
C LYS A 19 12.35 11.34 -14.97
N LYS A 20 11.87 10.12 -14.84
CA LYS A 20 10.47 9.74 -15.06
C LYS A 20 10.05 8.78 -13.96
N ILE A 21 8.91 9.08 -13.33
CA ILE A 21 8.26 8.22 -12.37
C ILE A 21 6.75 8.31 -12.58
N ASP A 22 6.04 7.21 -12.38
CA ASP A 22 4.61 7.10 -12.65
C ASP A 22 4.02 6.05 -11.71
N PHE A 23 3.18 6.49 -10.78
CA PHE A 23 2.54 5.68 -9.76
C PHE A 23 1.19 6.28 -9.38
N ASP A 24 0.31 5.42 -8.87
CA ASP A 24 -0.96 5.76 -8.25
C ASP A 24 -1.21 4.79 -7.09
N TYR A 25 -0.96 5.29 -5.88
CA TYR A 25 -1.22 4.59 -4.61
C TYR A 25 -2.55 5.06 -3.97
N THR A 26 -3.47 5.63 -4.74
CA THR A 26 -4.82 5.94 -4.24
C THR A 26 -5.50 4.65 -3.81
N PRO A 27 -5.92 4.49 -2.54
CA PRO A 27 -6.45 3.23 -2.05
C PRO A 27 -7.88 2.99 -2.56
N ASN A 28 -8.10 1.84 -3.19
CA ASN A 28 -9.42 1.33 -3.52
C ASN A 28 -9.78 0.13 -2.63
N TYR A 29 -10.71 0.33 -1.69
CA TYR A 29 -11.10 -0.69 -0.72
C TYR A 29 -12.12 -1.67 -1.27
N TYR A 30 -11.87 -2.95 -1.04
CA TYR A 30 -12.81 -4.02 -1.37
C TYR A 30 -13.56 -4.47 -0.11
N ARG A 31 -14.89 -4.29 -0.13
CA ARG A 31 -15.81 -4.57 0.99
C ARG A 31 -16.99 -5.40 0.49
N PRO A 32 -16.80 -6.70 0.22
CA PRO A 32 -17.87 -7.55 -0.32
C PRO A 32 -18.96 -7.86 0.72
N THR A 33 -18.63 -7.78 2.01
CA THR A 33 -19.58 -7.97 3.11
C THR A 33 -19.63 -6.71 3.97
N SER A 34 -20.84 -6.31 4.36
CA SER A 34 -21.03 -5.15 5.25
C SER A 34 -20.29 -5.36 6.57
N GLY A 35 -19.61 -4.32 7.06
CA GLY A 35 -18.87 -4.36 8.32
C GLY A 35 -17.45 -4.92 8.23
N TYR A 36 -16.95 -5.28 7.04
CA TYR A 36 -15.58 -5.75 6.84
C TYR A 36 -14.90 -5.13 5.62
N THR A 37 -13.58 -4.98 5.70
CA THR A 37 -12.70 -4.65 4.57
C THR A 37 -11.76 -5.82 4.32
N ASP A 38 -11.84 -6.38 3.12
CA ASP A 38 -11.16 -7.62 2.76
C ASP A 38 -9.85 -7.38 2.02
N ALA A 39 -9.75 -6.26 1.31
CA ALA A 39 -8.54 -5.89 0.58
C ALA A 39 -8.45 -4.39 0.31
N VAL A 40 -7.26 -3.95 -0.07
CA VAL A 40 -7.02 -2.66 -0.75
C VAL A 40 -6.31 -2.91 -2.06
N THR A 41 -6.70 -2.20 -3.11
CA THR A 41 -6.03 -2.22 -4.42
C THR A 41 -5.44 -0.84 -4.70
N PHE A 42 -4.18 -0.82 -5.10
CA PHE A 42 -3.51 0.37 -5.63
C PHE A 42 -3.54 0.31 -7.16
N PRO A 43 -4.04 1.34 -7.87
CA PRO A 43 -4.18 1.30 -9.32
C PRO A 43 -2.85 1.15 -10.08
N LYS A 44 -1.75 1.70 -9.55
CA LYS A 44 -0.45 1.62 -10.22
C LYS A 44 0.72 1.69 -9.23
N VAL A 45 1.33 0.55 -8.95
CA VAL A 45 2.46 0.47 -8.02
C VAL A 45 3.80 0.64 -8.72
N LEU A 46 4.84 0.95 -7.94
CA LEU A 46 6.22 0.83 -8.40
C LEU A 46 6.57 -0.65 -8.61
N THR A 47 7.34 -0.93 -9.68
CA THR A 47 7.68 -2.30 -10.13
C THR A 47 9.17 -2.48 -10.37
N ASP A 48 10.00 -1.50 -9.99
CA ASP A 48 11.47 -1.58 -10.07
C ASP A 48 12.05 -2.64 -9.12
N LYS A 49 11.30 -3.01 -8.08
CA LYS A 49 11.63 -4.07 -7.11
C LYS A 49 10.40 -4.92 -6.80
N ALA A 50 10.65 -6.11 -6.27
CA ALA A 50 9.61 -6.99 -5.72
C ALA A 50 9.22 -6.55 -4.30
N TYR A 51 8.56 -5.39 -4.19
CA TYR A 51 8.09 -4.85 -2.91
C TYR A 51 7.14 -5.82 -2.22
N GLU A 52 7.29 -5.92 -0.89
CA GLU A 52 6.37 -6.66 -0.02
C GLU A 52 5.44 -5.68 0.70
N TYR A 53 4.39 -6.21 1.32
CA TYR A 53 3.49 -5.40 2.13
C TYR A 53 3.48 -5.87 3.58
N LYS A 54 3.56 -4.91 4.49
CA LYS A 54 3.29 -5.13 5.92
C LYS A 54 1.94 -4.52 6.27
N VAL A 55 1.15 -5.25 7.05
CA VAL A 55 -0.17 -4.80 7.52
C VAL A 55 -0.17 -4.73 9.04
N VAL A 56 -0.63 -3.60 9.58
CA VAL A 56 -0.83 -3.39 11.02
C VAL A 56 -2.31 -3.06 11.24
N VAL A 57 -2.95 -3.70 12.21
CA VAL A 57 -4.37 -3.49 12.54
C VAL A 57 -4.49 -3.13 14.01
N ASP A 58 -5.05 -1.96 14.31
CA ASP A 58 -5.21 -1.45 15.68
C ASP A 58 -3.89 -1.47 16.48
N GLY A 59 -2.78 -1.14 15.80
CA GLY A 59 -1.42 -1.16 16.36
C GLY A 59 -0.76 -2.55 16.43
N VAL A 60 -1.48 -3.62 16.08
CA VAL A 60 -0.96 -4.99 16.08
C VAL A 60 -0.40 -5.35 14.70
N ASP A 61 0.89 -5.68 14.66
CA ASP A 61 1.56 -6.17 13.46
C ASP A 61 1.01 -7.54 13.02
N LYS A 62 0.48 -7.60 11.79
CA LYS A 62 -0.02 -8.83 11.17
C LYS A 62 1.02 -9.51 10.27
N GLY A 63 2.23 -8.96 10.20
CA GLY A 63 3.35 -9.48 9.44
C GLY A 63 3.48 -8.87 8.04
N THR A 64 4.46 -9.40 7.31
CA THR A 64 4.83 -8.98 5.94
C THR A 64 4.58 -10.13 4.96
N ARG A 65 4.04 -9.83 3.77
CA ARG A 65 3.82 -10.83 2.71
C ARG A 65 4.26 -10.31 1.33
N ARG A 66 4.76 -11.23 0.50
CA ARG A 66 5.20 -10.99 -0.89
C ARG A 66 4.22 -11.51 -1.95
N ASP A 67 3.17 -12.23 -1.54
CA ASP A 67 2.39 -13.11 -2.44
C ASP A 67 1.42 -12.39 -3.41
N PHE A 68 1.47 -11.05 -3.49
CA PHE A 68 0.56 -10.27 -4.33
C PHE A 68 1.21 -9.92 -5.65
N SER A 69 0.76 -10.56 -6.74
CA SER A 69 1.23 -10.23 -8.08
C SER A 69 0.72 -8.86 -8.52
N VAL A 70 1.56 -8.14 -9.26
CA VAL A 70 1.15 -6.92 -9.98
C VAL A 70 0.41 -7.33 -11.24
N ALA A 71 -0.80 -6.82 -11.42
CA ALA A 71 -1.63 -7.09 -12.59
C ALA A 71 -1.08 -6.37 -13.85
N PRO A 72 -1.46 -6.81 -15.06
CA PRO A 72 -0.97 -6.19 -16.30
C PRO A 72 -1.28 -4.70 -16.46
N ASP A 73 -2.30 -4.20 -15.77
CA ASP A 73 -2.65 -2.77 -15.71
C ASP A 73 -1.79 -1.96 -14.74
N GLY A 74 -0.87 -2.61 -14.02
CA GLY A 74 -0.01 -2.03 -13.01
C GLY A 74 -0.62 -2.05 -11.60
N SER A 75 -1.86 -2.50 -11.44
CA SER A 75 -2.52 -2.52 -10.15
C SER A 75 -2.01 -3.65 -9.27
N GLN A 76 -2.05 -3.46 -7.96
CA GLN A 76 -1.68 -4.48 -6.99
C GLN A 76 -2.67 -4.51 -5.84
N LYS A 77 -3.19 -5.71 -5.54
CA LYS A 77 -4.17 -5.94 -4.49
C LYS A 77 -3.51 -6.58 -3.28
N VAL A 78 -3.62 -5.93 -2.12
CA VAL A 78 -3.23 -6.46 -0.81
C VAL A 78 -4.46 -7.10 -0.18
N ASN A 79 -4.48 -8.43 -0.11
CA ASN A 79 -5.61 -9.20 0.46
C ASN A 79 -5.45 -9.35 1.98
N PHE A 80 -6.29 -8.69 2.77
CA PHE A 80 -6.23 -8.70 4.23
C PHE A 80 -6.61 -10.05 4.84
N LEU A 81 -7.37 -10.90 4.14
CA LEU A 81 -7.69 -12.24 4.62
C LEU A 81 -6.40 -13.06 4.83
N ALA A 82 -5.37 -12.85 4.01
CA ALA A 82 -4.08 -13.51 4.18
C ALA A 82 -3.38 -13.09 5.48
N TYR A 83 -3.62 -11.87 5.96
CA TYR A 83 -3.02 -11.32 7.19
C TYR A 83 -3.86 -11.60 8.44
N ASN A 84 -5.15 -11.91 8.27
CA ASN A 84 -6.10 -12.00 9.38
C ASN A 84 -6.84 -13.36 9.39
N ALA A 85 -6.07 -14.45 9.25
CA ALA A 85 -6.56 -15.83 9.39
C ALA A 85 -7.79 -16.18 8.53
N GLY A 86 -7.85 -15.66 7.30
CA GLY A 86 -8.96 -15.89 6.37
C GLY A 86 -10.16 -14.95 6.55
N LEU A 87 -10.10 -13.99 7.48
CA LEU A 87 -11.18 -13.06 7.78
C LEU A 87 -10.86 -11.65 7.27
N GLY A 88 -11.88 -10.92 6.83
CA GLY A 88 -11.79 -9.48 6.61
C GLY A 88 -11.46 -8.72 7.89
N ILE A 89 -11.04 -7.46 7.77
CA ILE A 89 -10.81 -6.59 8.93
C ILE A 89 -12.11 -5.80 9.23
N PRO A 90 -12.62 -5.79 10.47
CA PRO A 90 -13.82 -5.04 10.82
C PRO A 90 -13.77 -3.55 10.44
N THR A 91 -14.87 -3.01 9.94
CA THR A 91 -15.03 -1.58 9.68
C THR A 91 -14.90 -0.81 10.99
N GLY A 92 -14.05 0.23 11.01
CA GLY A 92 -13.74 1.04 12.19
C GLY A 92 -12.41 0.67 12.86
N SER A 93 -11.79 -0.45 12.50
CA SER A 93 -10.40 -0.72 12.85
C SER A 93 -9.45 0.21 12.10
N SER A 94 -8.37 0.62 12.76
CA SER A 94 -7.27 1.34 12.14
C SER A 94 -6.38 0.37 11.37
N ILE A 95 -6.39 0.45 10.04
CA ILE A 95 -5.57 -0.42 9.17
C ILE A 95 -4.44 0.40 8.59
N GLN A 96 -3.20 0.01 8.86
CA GLN A 96 -2.02 0.63 8.28
C GLN A 96 -1.33 -0.33 7.32
N VAL A 97 -0.97 0.18 6.14
CA VAL A 97 -0.27 -0.61 5.11
C VAL A 97 1.06 0.06 4.78
N TYR A 98 2.12 -0.73 4.77
CA TYR A 98 3.48 -0.29 4.47
C TYR A 98 4.02 -1.08 3.27
N ALA A 99 4.73 -0.41 2.36
CA ALA A 99 5.58 -1.07 1.37
C ALA A 99 6.93 -1.36 2.02
N VAL A 100 7.40 -2.58 1.91
CA VAL A 100 8.69 -3.00 2.45
C VAL A 100 9.68 -3.16 1.30
N ASP A 101 10.78 -2.42 1.33
CA ASP A 101 11.86 -2.57 0.35
C ASP A 101 12.56 -3.92 0.59
N PRO A 102 12.57 -4.84 -0.39
CA PRO A 102 13.10 -6.19 -0.22
C PRO A 102 14.62 -6.22 0.01
N ASN A 103 15.35 -5.16 -0.34
CA ASN A 103 16.80 -5.08 -0.20
C ASN A 103 17.24 -4.56 1.17
N THR A 104 16.41 -3.72 1.81
CA THR A 104 16.78 -3.04 3.06
C THR A 104 15.90 -3.44 4.25
N GLY A 105 14.72 -4.02 4.00
CA GLY A 105 13.72 -4.30 5.04
C GLY A 105 13.02 -3.06 5.59
N ILE A 106 13.29 -1.87 5.04
CA ILE A 106 12.65 -0.62 5.49
C ILE A 106 11.19 -0.65 5.06
N ALA A 107 10.29 -0.41 6.03
CA ALA A 107 8.86 -0.28 5.82
C ALA A 107 8.48 1.20 5.65
N TYR A 108 8.04 1.57 4.45
CA TYR A 108 7.52 2.90 4.13
C TYR A 108 6.01 2.91 4.27
N TYR A 109 5.52 3.78 5.13
CA TYR A 109 4.08 3.96 5.33
C TYR A 109 3.42 4.49 4.05
N ILE A 110 2.37 3.82 3.59
CA ILE A 110 1.62 4.21 2.37
C ILE A 110 0.26 4.81 2.75
N LEU A 111 -0.43 4.21 3.72
CA LEU A 111 -1.79 4.64 4.10
C LEU A 111 -2.20 4.21 5.51
N THR A 112 -3.19 4.93 6.05
CA THR A 112 -4.07 4.51 7.16
C THR A 112 -5.50 4.50 6.64
N VAL A 113 -6.25 3.48 7.04
CA VAL A 113 -7.72 3.42 6.97
C VAL A 113 -8.26 3.71 8.36
N SER A 114 -9.15 4.69 8.48
CA SER A 114 -10.01 4.91 9.64
C SER A 114 -11.46 4.65 9.26
#